data_AF-V9ILC2-F1
#
_entry.id   AF-V9ILC2-F1
#
_cell.length_a   1.000
_cell.length_b   1.000
_cell.length_c   1.000
_cell.angle_alpha   90.00
_cell.angle_beta   90.00
_cell.angle_gamma   90.00
#
_symmetry.space_group_name_H-M   'P 1'
#
loop_
_entity.id
_entity.type
_entity.pdbx_description
1 polymer ?
#
loop_
_entity_poly.entity_id
_entity_poly.type
_entity_poly.pdbx_seq_one_letter_code
_entity_poly.pdbx_strand_id
1 'polypeptide(L)'
;MHYARELSKYIQVDIYGTCGTLRCPRSQSQACFDMLDEDYKFYLAFENSNCKDYITEKFFVNGLGHNVLPIVMGAHPTDYARSAPYRSYIHVDEFESPKELAEYLHRLDRDDELYNSYFRWKGTGEFINTYFWCRVCAMLHDDRPPKFYKDVNDWWRGDGICTTTSWREHDSVRAGNLKNT
;
A
#
# COMPACT_ATOMS: atom_id res chain seq x y z
N MET A 1 9.24 6.62 7.22
CA MET A 1 9.37 8.11 7.13
C MET A 1 10.42 8.61 6.16
N HIS A 2 11.54 7.91 5.94
CA HIS A 2 12.58 8.39 5.01
C HIS A 2 12.02 8.68 3.60
N TYR A 3 11.29 7.71 3.02
CA TYR A 3 10.74 7.85 1.66
C TYR A 3 9.82 9.07 1.50
N ALA A 4 8.90 9.31 2.45
CA ALA A 4 8.01 10.47 2.41
C ALA A 4 8.77 11.81 2.48
N ARG A 5 9.87 11.88 3.23
CA ARG A 5 10.73 13.08 3.31
C ARG A 5 11.57 13.28 2.04
N GLU A 6 11.99 12.21 1.39
CA GLU A 6 12.66 12.31 0.09
C GLU A 6 11.68 12.75 -1.00
N LEU A 7 10.46 12.21 -1.00
CA LEU A 7 9.39 12.62 -1.90
C LEU A 7 9.02 14.11 -1.69
N SER A 8 8.97 14.57 -0.44
CA SER A 8 8.62 15.96 -0.11
C SER A 8 9.58 17.02 -0.64
N LYS A 9 10.74 16.62 -1.19
CA LYS A 9 11.68 17.53 -1.88
C LYS A 9 11.19 17.92 -3.28
N TYR A 10 10.26 17.16 -3.86
CA TYR A 10 9.84 17.27 -5.26
C TYR A 10 8.34 17.54 -5.43
N ILE A 11 7.53 17.26 -4.42
CA ILE A 11 6.09 17.55 -4.36
C ILE A 11 5.72 17.93 -2.93
N GLN A 12 4.72 18.79 -2.74
CA GLN A 12 4.24 19.11 -1.40
C GLN A 12 3.63 17.85 -0.75
N VAL A 13 4.08 17.52 0.45
CA VAL A 13 3.56 16.39 1.23
C VAL A 13 3.20 16.87 2.61
N ASP A 14 1.92 16.81 2.94
CA ASP A 14 1.40 17.11 4.26
C ASP A 14 1.43 15.85 5.12
N ILE A 15 2.15 15.91 6.24
CA ILE A 15 2.38 14.75 7.11
C ILE A 15 1.62 14.95 8.42
N TYR A 16 0.57 14.15 8.61
CA TYR A 16 -0.26 14.13 9.81
C TYR A 16 0.23 13.07 10.81
N GLY A 17 0.13 13.39 12.10
CA GLY A 17 0.39 12.45 13.20
C GLY A 17 1.66 12.77 13.99
N THR A 18 2.30 11.75 14.56
CA THR A 18 3.54 11.93 15.35
C THR A 18 4.77 12.16 14.49
N CYS A 19 4.70 11.82 13.21
CA CYS A 19 5.83 11.90 12.29
C CYS A 19 5.96 13.25 11.55
N GLY A 20 4.98 14.14 11.72
CA GLY A 20 4.95 15.47 11.12
C GLY A 20 4.41 16.53 12.08
N THR A 21 4.15 17.72 11.56
CA THR A 21 3.66 18.87 12.34
C THR A 21 2.14 18.95 12.38
N LEU A 22 1.46 18.39 11.38
CA LEU A 22 0.00 18.38 11.28
C LEU A 22 -0.59 17.28 12.15
N ARG A 23 -1.84 17.46 12.59
CA ARG A 23 -2.50 16.56 13.54
C ARG A 23 -3.87 16.16 13.01
N CYS A 24 -4.10 14.85 13.04
CA CYS A 24 -5.42 14.26 12.91
C CYS A 24 -5.65 13.40 14.16
N PRO A 25 -6.19 13.97 15.25
CA PRO A 25 -6.47 13.21 16.45
C PRO A 25 -7.62 12.24 16.20
N ARG A 26 -7.61 11.07 16.87
CA ARG A 26 -8.66 10.05 16.71
C ARG A 26 -10.08 10.56 17.02
N SER A 27 -10.21 11.57 17.87
CA SER A 27 -11.49 12.22 18.17
C SER A 27 -12.08 13.01 16.99
N GLN A 28 -11.27 13.30 15.97
CA GLN A 28 -11.65 14.04 14.76
C GLN A 28 -11.42 13.21 13.49
N SER A 29 -11.39 11.87 13.61
CA SER A 29 -11.06 11.00 12.48
C SER A 29 -11.98 11.23 11.28
N GLN A 30 -13.27 11.48 11.51
CA GLN A 30 -14.22 11.76 10.43
C GLN A 30 -13.82 13.00 9.63
N ALA A 31 -13.56 14.12 10.30
CA ALA A 31 -13.15 15.35 9.63
C ALA A 31 -11.85 15.18 8.84
N CYS A 32 -10.91 14.35 9.31
CA CYS A 32 -9.70 14.06 8.55
C CYS A 32 -9.95 13.20 7.31
N PHE A 33 -10.94 12.31 7.38
CA PHE A 33 -11.36 11.51 6.23
C PHE A 33 -12.12 12.36 5.22
N ASP A 34 -12.99 13.27 5.68
CA ASP A 34 -13.67 14.23 4.82
C ASP A 34 -12.65 15.14 4.11
N MET A 35 -11.65 15.64 4.85
CA MET A 35 -10.51 16.39 4.29
C MET A 35 -9.74 15.55 3.25
N LEU A 36 -9.59 14.24 3.46
CA LEU A 36 -8.92 13.37 2.50
C LEU A 36 -9.72 13.23 1.19
N ASP A 37 -11.05 13.25 1.27
CA ASP A 37 -11.95 13.19 0.11
C ASP A 37 -12.03 14.51 -0.66
N GLU A 38 -11.89 15.64 0.03
CA GLU A 38 -12.16 16.97 -0.54
C GLU A 38 -10.90 17.75 -0.92
N ASP A 39 -9.83 17.64 -0.13
CA ASP A 39 -8.66 18.52 -0.22
C ASP A 39 -7.42 17.86 -0.85
N TYR A 40 -7.40 16.52 -0.98
CA TYR A 40 -6.23 15.78 -1.45
C TYR A 40 -6.52 14.88 -2.65
N LYS A 41 -5.63 14.93 -3.65
CA LYS A 41 -5.63 13.97 -4.79
C LYS A 41 -4.92 12.65 -4.48
N PHE A 42 -3.92 12.68 -3.59
CA PHE A 42 -3.06 11.54 -3.31
C PHE A 42 -2.96 11.26 -1.82
N TYR A 43 -2.93 9.98 -1.45
CA TYR A 43 -2.78 9.52 -0.07
C TYR A 43 -1.59 8.58 0.06
N LEU A 44 -0.65 8.87 0.97
CA LEU A 44 0.47 7.97 1.26
C LEU A 44 0.03 6.82 2.18
N ALA A 45 -0.45 5.72 1.59
CA ALA A 45 -0.79 4.48 2.27
C ALA A 45 0.46 3.64 2.58
N PHE A 46 1.40 4.20 3.33
CA PHE A 46 2.66 3.55 3.67
C PHE A 46 2.53 2.68 4.91
N GLU A 47 2.98 1.44 4.79
CA GLU A 47 3.07 0.52 5.91
C GLU A 47 4.31 0.76 6.75
N ASN A 48 4.27 0.27 7.98
CA ASN A 48 5.35 0.45 8.94
C ASN A 48 6.62 -0.34 8.56
N SER A 49 6.46 -1.39 7.76
CA SER A 49 7.53 -2.28 7.31
C SER A 49 7.24 -2.79 5.90
N ASN A 50 8.30 -3.03 5.12
CA ASN A 50 8.16 -3.69 3.83
C ASN A 50 8.18 -5.20 4.03
N CYS A 51 7.00 -5.83 4.12
CA CYS A 51 6.84 -7.27 4.36
C CYS A 51 5.77 -7.87 3.46
N LYS A 52 6.01 -9.07 2.94
CA LYS A 52 5.04 -9.80 2.12
C LYS A 52 3.70 -9.92 2.82
N ASP A 53 2.63 -9.81 2.04
CA ASP A 53 1.23 -9.85 2.49
C ASP A 53 0.84 -8.79 3.56
N TYR A 54 1.75 -7.90 3.99
CA TYR A 54 1.46 -6.89 5.01
C TYR A 54 0.79 -5.66 4.39
N ILE A 55 -0.52 -5.75 4.20
CA ILE A 55 -1.40 -4.68 3.69
C ILE A 55 -2.51 -4.45 4.71
N THR A 56 -2.69 -3.21 5.16
CA THR A 56 -3.55 -2.90 6.32
C THR A 56 -4.69 -1.93 5.97
N GLU A 57 -5.36 -1.39 7.00
CA GLU A 57 -6.43 -0.40 6.87
C GLU A 57 -6.00 0.86 6.12
N LYS A 58 -4.70 1.21 6.14
CA LYS A 58 -4.18 2.37 5.42
C LYS A 58 -4.51 2.28 3.93
N PHE A 59 -4.37 1.09 3.36
CA PHE A 59 -4.66 0.88 1.95
C PHE A 59 -6.17 0.68 1.70
N PHE A 60 -6.79 -0.27 2.38
CA PHE A 60 -8.17 -0.67 2.08
C PHE A 60 -9.22 0.34 2.58
N VAL A 61 -9.07 0.82 3.81
CA VAL A 61 -10.07 1.68 4.46
C VAL A 61 -9.76 3.14 4.11
N ASN A 62 -8.57 3.63 4.43
CA ASN A 62 -8.24 5.05 4.27
C ASN A 62 -7.95 5.43 2.81
N GLY A 63 -7.39 4.50 2.01
CA GLY A 63 -7.09 4.73 0.61
C GLY A 63 -8.29 4.43 -0.30
N LEU A 64 -8.53 3.15 -0.57
CA LEU A 64 -9.55 2.71 -1.53
C LEU A 64 -10.99 3.02 -1.11
N GLY A 65 -11.24 3.17 0.19
CA GLY A 65 -12.54 3.58 0.72
C GLY A 65 -12.91 5.05 0.43
N HIS A 66 -11.94 5.87 0.04
CA HIS A 66 -12.07 7.32 -0.16
C HIS A 66 -11.84 7.72 -1.62
N ASN A 67 -12.10 8.99 -1.96
CA ASN A 67 -11.98 9.59 -3.30
C ASN A 67 -10.58 10.13 -3.58
N VAL A 68 -9.58 9.40 -3.10
CA VAL A 68 -8.16 9.73 -3.21
C VAL A 68 -7.40 8.60 -3.89
N LEU A 69 -6.32 8.91 -4.61
CA LEU A 69 -5.48 7.89 -5.22
C LEU A 69 -4.40 7.42 -4.23
N PRO A 70 -4.41 6.14 -3.78
CA PRO A 70 -3.41 5.66 -2.83
C PRO A 70 -2.05 5.43 -3.49
N ILE A 71 -1.01 5.94 -2.83
CA ILE A 71 0.39 5.66 -3.13
C ILE A 71 0.90 4.71 -2.04
N VAL A 72 1.29 3.50 -2.43
CA VAL A 72 1.55 2.40 -1.51
C VAL A 72 3.04 2.08 -1.41
N MET A 73 3.46 1.72 -0.20
CA MET A 73 4.78 1.17 0.12
C MET A 73 4.59 0.23 1.32
N GLY A 74 5.07 -1.01 1.24
CA GLY A 74 4.85 -2.00 2.28
C GLY A 74 4.99 -3.41 1.71
N ALA A 75 3.86 -4.08 1.46
CA ALA A 75 3.86 -5.38 0.81
C ALA A 75 4.51 -5.39 -0.58
N HIS A 76 4.84 -6.59 -1.06
CA HIS A 76 5.44 -6.76 -2.37
C HIS A 76 4.45 -6.31 -3.47
N PRO A 77 4.89 -5.77 -4.62
CA PRO A 77 3.99 -5.34 -5.70
C PRO A 77 2.97 -6.41 -6.13
N THR A 78 3.36 -7.69 -6.13
CA THR A 78 2.45 -8.81 -6.46
C THR A 78 1.35 -9.03 -5.44
N ASP A 79 1.56 -8.65 -4.18
CA ASP A 79 0.58 -8.82 -3.11
C ASP A 79 -0.51 -7.76 -3.24
N TYR A 80 -0.13 -6.51 -3.55
CA TYR A 80 -1.09 -5.47 -3.90
C TYR A 80 -1.88 -5.83 -5.16
N ALA A 81 -1.20 -6.32 -6.21
CA ALA A 81 -1.84 -6.68 -7.48
C ALA A 81 -2.87 -7.82 -7.31
N ARG A 82 -2.64 -8.73 -6.37
CA ARG A 82 -3.57 -9.82 -6.04
C ARG A 82 -4.75 -9.35 -5.17
N SER A 83 -4.57 -8.28 -4.42
CA SER A 83 -5.49 -7.86 -3.36
C SER A 83 -6.39 -6.67 -3.72
N ALA A 84 -6.05 -5.93 -4.78
CA ALA A 84 -6.76 -4.74 -5.19
C ALA A 84 -7.20 -4.76 -6.67
N PRO A 85 -8.24 -3.98 -7.03
CA PRO A 85 -8.62 -3.79 -8.42
C PRO A 85 -7.46 -3.28 -9.28
N TYR A 86 -7.45 -3.67 -10.55
CA TYR A 86 -6.42 -3.24 -11.48
C TYR A 86 -6.42 -1.72 -11.64
N ARG A 87 -5.22 -1.10 -11.58
CA ARG A 87 -5.01 0.36 -11.63
C ARG A 87 -5.84 1.14 -10.59
N SER A 88 -5.95 0.65 -9.36
CA SER A 88 -6.58 1.40 -8.26
C SER A 88 -5.61 2.12 -7.33
N TYR A 89 -4.30 2.01 -7.58
CA TYR A 89 -3.24 2.54 -6.71
C TYR A 89 -1.95 2.74 -7.51
N ILE A 90 -0.94 3.35 -6.89
CA ILE A 90 0.42 3.51 -7.41
C ILE A 90 1.40 2.89 -6.41
N HIS A 91 2.21 1.92 -6.83
CA HIS A 91 3.28 1.39 -5.97
C HIS A 91 4.58 2.19 -6.15
N VAL A 92 5.25 2.56 -5.05
CA VAL A 92 6.49 3.36 -5.12
C VAL A 92 7.59 2.69 -5.94
N ASP A 93 7.70 1.37 -5.87
CA ASP A 93 8.69 0.58 -6.62
C ASP A 93 8.42 0.50 -8.13
N GLU A 94 7.32 1.06 -8.65
CA GLU A 94 7.13 1.24 -10.10
C GLU A 94 8.09 2.29 -10.69
N PHE A 95 8.67 3.13 -9.84
CA PHE A 95 9.59 4.22 -10.20
C PHE A 95 11.01 3.91 -9.71
N GLU A 96 12.00 4.45 -10.41
CA GLU A 96 13.42 4.35 -10.03
C GLU A 96 13.76 5.27 -8.85
N SER A 97 12.98 6.32 -8.61
CA SER A 97 13.23 7.26 -7.51
C SER A 97 11.99 8.02 -7.04
N PRO A 98 12.01 8.59 -5.81
CA PRO A 98 10.96 9.51 -5.35
C PRO A 98 10.76 10.72 -6.26
N LYS A 99 11.80 11.16 -6.96
CA LYS A 99 11.72 12.26 -7.93
C LYS A 99 10.88 11.87 -9.15
N GLU A 100 11.13 10.70 -9.71
CA GLU A 100 10.37 10.20 -10.86
C GLU A 100 8.90 9.95 -10.48
N LEU A 101 8.65 9.41 -9.28
CA LEU A 101 7.29 9.33 -8.74
C LEU A 101 6.65 10.72 -8.67
N ALA A 102 7.33 11.73 -8.10
CA ALA A 102 6.79 13.09 -8.02
C ALA A 102 6.49 13.69 -9.41
N GLU A 103 7.36 13.48 -10.40
CA GLU A 103 7.13 13.89 -11.78
C GLU A 103 5.86 13.25 -12.37
N TYR A 104 5.63 11.97 -12.08
CA TYR A 104 4.40 11.28 -12.46
C TYR A 104 3.15 11.82 -11.76
N LEU A 105 3.24 12.11 -10.45
CA LEU A 105 2.14 12.72 -9.70
C LEU A 105 1.78 14.11 -10.21
N HIS A 106 2.77 14.94 -10.56
CA HIS A 106 2.54 16.24 -11.22
C HIS A 106 1.88 16.09 -12.58
N ARG A 107 2.19 15.02 -13.33
CA ARG A 107 1.49 14.72 -14.58
C ARG A 107 0.04 14.35 -14.32
N LEU A 108 -0.24 13.49 -13.34
CA LEU A 108 -1.60 13.13 -12.95
C LEU A 108 -2.41 14.34 -12.49
N ASP A 109 -1.77 15.26 -11.75
CA ASP A 109 -2.43 16.48 -11.29
C ASP A 109 -2.91 17.38 -12.44
N ARG A 110 -2.21 17.36 -13.58
CA ARG A 110 -2.51 18.19 -14.77
C ARG A 110 -3.38 17.50 -15.82
N ASP A 111 -3.66 16.21 -15.66
CA ASP A 111 -4.37 15.37 -16.62
C ASP A 111 -5.50 14.63 -15.92
N ASP A 112 -6.67 15.27 -15.88
CA ASP A 112 -7.85 14.74 -15.20
C ASP A 112 -8.32 13.41 -15.83
N GLU A 113 -8.13 13.20 -17.13
CA GLU A 113 -8.49 11.94 -17.77
C GLU A 113 -7.60 10.80 -17.26
N LEU A 114 -6.28 11.04 -17.21
CA LEU A 114 -5.33 10.07 -16.69
C LEU A 114 -5.53 9.83 -15.19
N TYR A 115 -5.79 10.86 -14.39
CA TYR A 115 -6.10 10.72 -12.96
C TYR A 115 -7.38 9.90 -12.75
N ASN A 116 -8.48 10.29 -13.41
CA ASN A 116 -9.77 9.59 -13.30
C ASN A 116 -9.71 8.15 -13.85
N SER A 117 -8.72 7.84 -14.69
CA SER A 117 -8.46 6.48 -15.17
C SER A 117 -8.19 5.47 -14.04
N TYR A 118 -7.68 5.93 -12.89
CA TYR A 118 -7.43 5.13 -11.69
C TYR A 118 -8.69 4.83 -10.87
N PHE A 119 -9.80 5.51 -11.14
CA PHE A 119 -11.05 5.36 -10.41
C PHE A 119 -12.10 4.55 -11.18
N ARG A 120 -11.78 4.06 -12.39
CA ARG A 120 -12.70 3.27 -13.23
C ARG A 120 -13.17 1.96 -12.59
N TRP A 121 -12.44 1.44 -11.61
CA TRP A 121 -12.87 0.27 -10.84
C TRP A 121 -14.01 0.61 -9.86
N LYS A 122 -14.20 1.88 -9.49
CA LYS A 122 -15.33 2.27 -8.64
C LYS A 122 -16.63 1.98 -9.37
N GLY A 123 -17.54 1.28 -8.69
CA GLY A 123 -18.79 0.80 -9.28
C GLY A 123 -18.71 -0.58 -9.94
N THR A 124 -17.52 -1.19 -10.07
CA THR A 124 -17.41 -2.60 -10.53
C THR A 124 -17.51 -3.61 -9.38
N GLY A 125 -17.57 -3.14 -8.14
CA GLY A 125 -17.67 -3.95 -6.94
C GLY A 125 -17.54 -3.10 -5.67
N GLU A 126 -17.69 -3.74 -4.52
CA GLU A 126 -17.63 -3.10 -3.21
C GLU A 126 -16.71 -3.87 -2.25
N PHE A 127 -16.03 -3.14 -1.37
CA PHE A 127 -15.34 -3.74 -0.24
C PHE A 127 -16.35 -4.12 0.83
N ILE A 128 -16.82 -5.38 0.78
CA ILE A 128 -17.79 -5.89 1.74
C ILE A 128 -17.10 -6.39 3.01
N ASN A 129 -17.78 -6.27 4.15
CA ASN A 129 -17.38 -6.99 5.35
C ASN A 129 -17.51 -8.48 5.08
N THR A 130 -16.38 -9.17 4.96
CA THR A 130 -16.37 -10.60 4.67
C THR A 130 -16.69 -11.47 5.88
N TYR A 131 -17.10 -10.87 7.00
CA TYR A 131 -17.34 -11.51 8.29
C TYR A 131 -16.17 -12.41 8.66
N PHE A 132 -15.04 -11.77 9.01
CA PHE A 132 -13.75 -12.43 9.24
C PHE A 132 -13.87 -13.75 10.02
N TRP A 133 -14.56 -13.74 11.17
CA TRP A 133 -14.74 -14.92 11.99
C TRP A 133 -15.56 -16.04 11.33
N CYS A 134 -16.58 -15.69 10.53
CA CYS A 134 -17.35 -16.67 9.77
C CYS A 134 -16.48 -17.32 8.69
N ARG A 135 -15.60 -16.56 8.01
CA ARG A 135 -14.69 -17.12 7.01
C ARG A 135 -13.62 -18.00 7.63
N VAL A 136 -13.06 -17.60 8.78
CA VAL A 136 -12.14 -18.46 9.54
C VAL A 136 -12.85 -19.77 9.94
N CYS A 137 -14.07 -19.68 10.47
CA CYS A 137 -14.88 -20.86 10.80
C CYS A 137 -15.10 -21.75 9.56
N ALA A 138 -15.54 -21.19 8.44
CA ALA A 138 -15.75 -21.95 7.20
C ALA A 138 -14.45 -22.62 6.70
N MET A 139 -13.31 -21.91 6.76
CA MET A 139 -12.01 -22.47 6.38
C MET A 139 -11.52 -23.59 7.30
N LEU A 140 -11.85 -23.52 8.60
CA LEU A 140 -11.53 -24.58 9.57
C LEU A 140 -12.36 -25.85 9.36
N HIS A 141 -13.54 -25.72 8.75
CA HIS A 141 -14.44 -26.83 8.44
C HIS A 141 -14.37 -27.28 6.97
N ASP A 142 -13.47 -26.70 6.16
CA ASP A 142 -13.24 -27.09 4.77
C ASP A 142 -12.25 -28.27 4.70
N ASP A 143 -12.40 -29.17 3.72
CA ASP A 143 -11.58 -30.38 3.54
C ASP A 143 -10.19 -30.06 2.94
N ARG A 144 -9.62 -28.90 3.28
CA ARG A 144 -8.32 -28.48 2.77
C ARG A 144 -7.20 -29.29 3.40
N PRO A 145 -6.14 -29.62 2.64
CA PRO A 145 -4.94 -30.20 3.22
C PRO A 145 -4.41 -29.34 4.37
N PRO A 146 -4.05 -29.94 5.52
CA PRO A 146 -3.54 -29.19 6.65
C PRO A 146 -2.23 -28.50 6.26
N LYS A 147 -2.17 -27.19 6.46
CA LYS A 147 -0.96 -26.37 6.31
C LYS A 147 -0.49 -25.94 7.69
N PHE A 148 0.74 -26.28 8.05
CA PHE A 148 1.37 -25.84 9.28
C PHE A 148 2.78 -25.37 8.99
N TYR A 149 3.25 -24.42 9.81
CA TYR A 149 4.62 -23.94 9.78
C TYR A 149 5.35 -24.47 11.00
N LYS A 150 6.52 -25.07 10.81
CA LYS A 150 7.33 -25.63 11.91
C LYS A 150 7.87 -24.52 12.82
N ASP A 151 8.20 -23.39 12.23
CA ASP A 151 8.60 -22.18 12.95
C ASP A 151 7.78 -21.00 12.43
N VAL A 152 6.97 -20.42 13.31
CA VAL A 152 6.14 -19.25 13.00
C VAL A 152 7.02 -18.03 12.73
N ASN A 153 8.19 -17.92 13.37
CA ASN A 153 9.10 -16.81 13.15
C ASN A 153 9.74 -16.86 11.77
N ASP A 154 10.16 -18.04 11.32
CA ASP A 154 10.70 -18.22 9.97
C ASP A 154 9.63 -17.85 8.92
N TRP A 155 8.40 -18.31 9.11
CA TRP A 155 7.30 -17.94 8.22
C TRP A 155 6.95 -16.44 8.23
N TRP A 156 6.89 -15.81 9.41
CA TRP A 156 6.40 -14.44 9.57
C TRP A 156 7.48 -13.36 9.35
N ARG A 157 8.73 -13.68 9.68
CA ARG A 157 9.85 -12.71 9.71
C ARG A 157 11.20 -13.34 9.33
N GLY A 158 11.18 -14.50 8.67
CA GLY A 158 12.38 -15.13 8.13
C GLY A 158 12.91 -14.41 6.88
N ASP A 159 13.97 -14.99 6.32
CA ASP A 159 14.70 -14.38 5.22
C ASP A 159 13.82 -14.22 3.96
N GLY A 160 13.81 -13.00 3.42
CA GLY A 160 13.03 -12.65 2.23
C GLY A 160 11.53 -12.53 2.46
N ILE A 161 11.06 -12.53 3.73
CA ILE A 161 9.68 -12.16 4.08
C ILE A 161 9.55 -10.64 4.21
N CYS A 162 10.52 -10.00 4.83
CA CYS A 162 10.61 -8.54 4.95
C CYS A 162 11.93 -8.04 4.36
N THR A 163 11.92 -6.80 3.87
CA THR A 163 13.11 -6.10 3.40
C THR A 163 13.23 -4.73 4.06
N THR A 164 14.46 -4.24 4.22
CA THR A 164 14.74 -2.85 4.66
C THR A 164 14.95 -1.90 3.49
N THR A 165 15.08 -2.43 2.27
CA THR A 165 15.22 -1.69 1.01
C THR A 165 13.92 -1.74 0.18
N SER A 166 13.95 -1.24 -1.06
CA SER A 166 12.86 -1.45 -2.03
C SER A 166 12.76 -2.92 -2.43
N TRP A 167 11.58 -3.38 -2.85
CA TRP A 167 11.43 -4.74 -3.37
C TRP A 167 12.20 -4.93 -4.68
N ARG A 168 12.28 -3.86 -5.48
CA ARG A 168 13.11 -3.79 -6.70
C ARG A 168 14.57 -4.14 -6.42
N GLU A 169 15.19 -3.50 -5.43
CA GLU A 169 16.58 -3.78 -5.05
C GLU A 169 16.73 -5.19 -4.46
N HIS A 170 15.83 -5.56 -3.54
CA HIS A 170 15.83 -6.86 -2.90
C HIS A 170 15.81 -8.01 -3.92
N ASP A 171 14.93 -7.93 -4.91
CA ASP A 171 14.77 -8.97 -5.92
C ASP A 171 15.93 -9.00 -6.91
N SER A 172 16.50 -7.83 -7.23
CA SER A 172 17.70 -7.74 -8.07
C SER A 172 18.90 -8.44 -7.42
N VAL A 173 19.12 -8.20 -6.12
CA VAL A 173 20.19 -8.86 -5.35
C VAL A 173 19.95 -10.37 -5.28
N ARG A 174 18.72 -10.80 -5.01
CA ARG A 174 18.38 -12.23 -4.94
C ARG A 174 18.57 -12.94 -6.27
N ALA A 175 18.18 -12.31 -7.38
CA ALA A 175 18.41 -12.84 -8.72
C ALA A 175 19.90 -12.92 -9.08
N GLY A 176 20.71 -11.96 -8.62
CA GLY A 176 22.17 -11.99 -8.77
C GLY A 176 22.83 -13.13 -8.01
N ASN A 177 22.42 -13.39 -6.77
CA ASN A 177 22.94 -14.48 -5.96
C ASN A 177 22.61 -15.87 -6.54
N LEU A 178 21.41 -16.05 -7.09
CA LEU A 178 20.98 -17.29 -7.75
C LEU A 178 21.76 -17.61 -9.04
N LYS A 179 22.36 -16.61 -9.69
CA LYS A 179 23.18 -16.80 -10.89
C LYS A 179 24.64 -17.15 -10.58
N ASN A 180 25.07 -16.99 -9.33
CA ASN A 180 26.44 -17.24 -8.86
C ASN A 180 26.57 -18.56 -8.07
N THR A 181 25.54 -19.40 -8.08
CA THR A 181 25.49 -20.76 -7.51
C THR A 181 25.17 -21.77 -8.59
#